data_AF-A0A957BPA1-F1
#
_entry.id   AF-A0A957BPA1-F1
#
_cell.length_a   1.000
_cell.length_b   1.000
_cell.length_c   1.000
_cell.angle_alpha   90.00
_cell.angle_beta   90.00
_cell.angle_gamma   90.00
#
_symmetry.space_group_name_H-M   'P 1'
#
loop_
_entity.id
_entity.type
_entity.pdbx_description
1 polymer ?
#
loop_
_entity_poly.entity_id
_entity_poly.type
_entity_poly.pdbx_seq_one_letter_code
_entity_poly.pdbx_strand_id
1 'polypeptide(L)'
;VDVLRPWDADWRYSIDPLNRPPLKPYKTSAELRNTSSSIFHHVDPMLGDYFDIMDRENLLDLDNRKGKAPGGYCTYFANVKRPFIFMNGVGGHEDVQTMLHEAGHCFHAFESSKLPYYQQGEVTMEFAEVASMAMELLAAPYLTNDNGGFYSHPEAARARADHLTKLVRFWCYMSVVDGFQHWVYTHIEDAKDANKCDAKWTELWQRFMPVEDWTGFEAELGSYWHRQLHIFEIPFYYVEYGLAQLGAVQIWRNSLTDQAQAVASYRRALALGGTATLPELFATAGAKFAFDEAILHEAVALIEETLDDLESA
;
A
#
# COMPACT_ATOMS: atom_id res chain seq x y z
N VAL A 1 3.75 -20.92 19.97
CA VAL A 1 4.37 -21.75 18.92
C VAL A 1 5.87 -21.63 19.11
N ASP A 2 6.61 -22.73 19.10
CA ASP A 2 8.06 -22.70 19.40
C ASP A 2 8.90 -22.35 18.17
N VAL A 3 8.36 -22.54 16.96
CA VAL A 3 9.00 -22.27 15.67
C VAL A 3 7.97 -21.72 14.69
N LEU A 4 8.24 -20.57 14.05
CA LEU A 4 7.37 -20.01 13.00
C LEU A 4 7.69 -20.66 11.66
N ARG A 5 6.71 -21.34 11.06
CA ARG A 5 6.84 -21.98 9.75
C ARG A 5 6.33 -21.05 8.65
N PRO A 6 6.61 -21.33 7.35
CA PRO A 6 6.21 -20.46 6.24
C PRO A 6 4.70 -20.26 6.08
N TRP A 7 3.88 -21.15 6.65
CA TRP A 7 2.41 -21.01 6.66
C TRP A 7 1.90 -20.27 7.90
N ASP A 8 2.74 -20.03 8.91
CA ASP A 8 2.38 -19.30 10.13
C ASP A 8 2.58 -17.78 9.94
N ALA A 9 3.55 -17.40 9.13
CA ALA A 9 3.87 -16.02 8.80
C ALA A 9 4.31 -15.89 7.34
N ASP A 10 3.66 -14.97 6.63
CA ASP A 10 4.12 -14.37 5.38
C ASP A 10 4.26 -12.87 5.60
N TRP A 11 5.15 -12.22 4.84
CA TRP A 11 5.36 -10.77 4.96
C TRP A 11 4.07 -9.98 4.73
N ARG A 12 3.15 -10.50 3.88
CA ARG A 12 1.86 -9.88 3.57
C ARG A 12 0.74 -10.41 4.47
N TYR A 13 0.80 -11.67 4.92
CA TYR A 13 -0.25 -12.29 5.73
C TYR A 13 0.33 -12.94 6.98
N SER A 14 -0.16 -12.55 8.16
CA SER A 14 0.17 -13.23 9.41
C SER A 14 -1.05 -13.90 10.00
N ILE A 15 -0.86 -15.09 10.55
CA ILE A 15 -1.89 -15.70 11.40
C ILE A 15 -2.02 -14.84 12.65
N ASP A 16 -3.26 -14.60 13.09
CA ASP A 16 -3.51 -13.90 14.34
C ASP A 16 -3.00 -14.75 15.53
N PRO A 17 -1.99 -14.28 16.29
CA PRO A 17 -1.36 -15.08 17.35
C PRO A 17 -2.30 -15.37 18.52
N LEU A 18 -3.40 -14.61 18.63
CA LEU A 18 -4.46 -14.79 19.64
C LEU A 18 -5.61 -15.67 19.11
N ASN A 19 -5.47 -16.22 17.91
CA ASN A 19 -6.47 -17.07 17.25
C ASN A 19 -7.86 -16.40 17.14
N ARG A 20 -7.88 -15.06 16.99
CA ARG A 20 -9.13 -14.31 16.81
C ARG A 20 -9.69 -14.54 15.39
N PRO A 21 -11.03 -14.56 15.23
CA PRO A 21 -11.63 -14.74 13.91
C PRO A 21 -11.17 -13.64 12.92
N PRO A 22 -11.04 -13.92 11.62
CA PRO A 22 -10.70 -12.91 10.63
C PRO A 22 -11.71 -11.75 10.63
N LEU A 23 -11.23 -10.54 10.38
CA LEU A 23 -12.10 -9.37 10.21
C LEU A 23 -12.97 -9.54 8.95
N LYS A 24 -14.28 -9.32 9.12
CA LYS A 24 -15.31 -9.40 8.06
C LYS A 24 -16.05 -8.05 7.95
N PRO A 25 -15.40 -7.01 7.40
CA PRO A 25 -15.91 -5.63 7.41
C PRO A 25 -17.22 -5.42 6.66
N TYR A 26 -17.49 -6.22 5.64
CA TYR A 26 -18.66 -6.04 4.77
C TYR A 26 -19.08 -7.38 4.16
N LYS A 27 -20.32 -7.42 3.65
CA LYS A 27 -20.94 -8.60 3.03
C LYS A 27 -21.21 -8.43 1.54
N THR A 28 -21.37 -7.19 1.08
CA THR A 28 -21.69 -6.88 -0.32
C THR A 28 -20.79 -5.78 -0.85
N SER A 29 -20.57 -5.73 -2.18
CA SER A 29 -19.85 -4.60 -2.78
C SER A 29 -20.54 -3.26 -2.55
N ALA A 30 -21.86 -3.24 -2.36
CA ALA A 30 -22.57 -2.02 -1.99
C ALA A 30 -22.19 -1.52 -0.58
N GLU A 31 -22.05 -2.43 0.39
CA GLU A 31 -21.55 -2.06 1.72
C GLU A 31 -20.11 -1.54 1.65
N LEU A 32 -19.22 -2.21 0.91
CA LEU A 32 -17.85 -1.72 0.67
C LEU A 32 -17.86 -0.31 0.09
N ARG A 33 -18.61 -0.06 -0.99
CA ARG A 33 -18.70 1.26 -1.65
C ARG A 33 -19.23 2.34 -0.71
N ASN A 34 -20.38 2.10 -0.07
CA ASN A 34 -21.04 3.12 0.73
C ASN A 34 -20.22 3.50 1.96
N THR A 35 -19.61 2.51 2.63
CA THR A 35 -18.77 2.77 3.80
C THR A 35 -17.45 3.43 3.41
N SER A 36 -16.85 3.06 2.27
CA SER A 36 -15.68 3.77 1.73
C SER A 36 -15.99 5.22 1.38
N SER A 37 -17.13 5.51 0.73
CA SER A 37 -17.57 6.89 0.49
C SER A 37 -17.68 7.68 1.80
N SER A 38 -18.30 7.10 2.84
CA SER A 38 -18.39 7.73 4.17
C SER A 38 -17.02 8.07 4.75
N ILE A 39 -16.06 7.13 4.69
CA ILE A 39 -14.68 7.35 5.14
C ILE A 39 -14.04 8.51 4.38
N PHE A 40 -14.14 8.52 3.05
CA PHE A 40 -13.51 9.58 2.25
C PHE A 40 -14.09 10.96 2.53
N HIS A 41 -15.39 11.07 2.78
CA HIS A 41 -16.01 12.33 3.22
C HIS A 41 -15.49 12.82 4.58
N HIS A 42 -15.12 11.91 5.49
CA HIS A 42 -14.49 12.28 6.75
C HIS A 42 -13.02 12.67 6.59
N VAL A 43 -12.30 12.06 5.63
CA VAL A 43 -10.92 12.46 5.30
C VAL A 43 -10.90 13.88 4.71
N ASP A 44 -11.67 14.13 3.65
CA ASP A 44 -11.86 15.44 3.03
C ASP A 44 -13.12 15.41 2.14
N PRO A 45 -14.05 16.37 2.26
CA PRO A 45 -15.29 16.37 1.48
C PRO A 45 -15.11 16.26 -0.03
N MET A 46 -14.05 16.86 -0.61
CA MET A 46 -13.78 16.76 -2.05
C MET A 46 -13.36 15.35 -2.46
N LEU A 47 -12.62 14.64 -1.61
CA LEU A 47 -12.25 13.24 -1.89
C LEU A 47 -13.47 12.33 -1.84
N GLY A 48 -14.38 12.58 -0.89
CA GLY A 48 -15.72 11.97 -0.88
C GLY A 48 -16.49 12.24 -2.17
N ASP A 49 -16.58 13.50 -2.61
CA ASP A 49 -17.24 13.89 -3.86
C ASP A 49 -16.62 13.20 -5.09
N TYR A 50 -15.30 13.07 -5.15
CA TYR A 50 -14.60 12.34 -6.21
C TYR A 50 -15.00 10.87 -6.24
N PHE A 51 -15.05 10.21 -5.08
CA PHE A 51 -15.48 8.82 -5.01
C PHE A 51 -16.94 8.64 -5.41
N ASP A 52 -17.82 9.56 -5.00
CA ASP A 52 -19.24 9.56 -5.38
C ASP A 52 -19.46 9.77 -6.88
N ILE A 53 -18.60 10.55 -7.55
CA ILE A 53 -18.57 10.62 -9.02
C ILE A 53 -18.29 9.23 -9.60
N MET A 54 -17.31 8.49 -9.06
CA MET A 54 -16.96 7.16 -9.54
C MET A 54 -18.10 6.15 -9.39
N ASP A 55 -18.74 6.12 -8.22
CA ASP A 55 -19.88 5.22 -7.98
C ASP A 55 -21.05 5.54 -8.93
N ARG A 56 -21.44 6.83 -9.02
CA ARG A 56 -22.54 7.27 -9.89
C ARG A 56 -22.29 6.95 -11.37
N GLU A 57 -21.04 7.02 -11.82
CA GLU A 57 -20.65 6.77 -13.21
C GLU A 57 -20.27 5.30 -13.47
N ASN A 58 -20.45 4.39 -12.51
CA ASN A 58 -20.12 2.96 -12.59
C ASN A 58 -18.63 2.69 -12.89
N LEU A 59 -17.74 3.44 -12.24
CA LEU A 59 -16.29 3.36 -12.42
C LEU A 59 -15.59 2.48 -11.36
N LEU A 60 -16.34 1.54 -10.78
CA LEU A 60 -15.93 0.66 -9.70
C LEU A 60 -16.29 -0.80 -10.04
N ASP A 61 -15.30 -1.64 -10.34
CA ASP A 61 -15.48 -3.09 -10.55
C ASP A 61 -14.87 -3.89 -9.39
N LEU A 62 -15.67 -4.09 -8.35
CA LEU A 62 -15.18 -4.52 -7.03
C LEU A 62 -15.35 -6.02 -6.74
N ASP A 63 -16.39 -6.66 -7.28
CA ASP A 63 -16.72 -8.04 -6.93
C ASP A 63 -15.78 -9.05 -7.60
N ASN A 64 -15.39 -10.10 -6.87
CA ASN A 64 -14.71 -11.25 -7.46
C ASN A 64 -15.69 -12.10 -8.30
N ARG A 65 -15.24 -12.62 -9.45
CA ARG A 65 -16.02 -13.52 -10.32
C ARG A 65 -15.13 -14.44 -11.13
N LYS A 66 -15.65 -15.62 -11.50
CA LYS A 66 -14.94 -16.61 -12.32
C LYS A 66 -14.42 -15.97 -13.62
N GLY A 67 -13.13 -16.09 -13.88
CA GLY A 67 -12.48 -15.55 -15.07
C GLY A 67 -12.06 -14.08 -14.98
N LYS A 68 -12.26 -13.42 -13.84
CA LYS A 68 -11.69 -12.09 -13.57
C LYS A 68 -10.19 -12.21 -13.28
N ALA A 69 -9.39 -11.26 -13.79
CA ALA A 69 -7.95 -11.21 -13.53
C ALA A 69 -7.68 -11.00 -12.02
N PRO A 70 -6.58 -11.55 -11.47
CA PRO A 70 -6.24 -11.37 -10.05
C PRO A 70 -5.76 -9.94 -9.75
N GLY A 71 -5.73 -9.59 -8.46
CA GLY A 71 -5.18 -8.32 -7.97
C GLY A 71 -6.19 -7.16 -7.89
N GLY A 72 -5.65 -5.95 -7.75
CA GLY A 72 -6.35 -4.67 -7.81
C GLY A 72 -5.49 -3.66 -8.57
N TYR A 73 -6.13 -2.69 -9.22
CA TYR A 73 -5.44 -1.57 -9.85
C TYR A 73 -6.38 -0.38 -10.06
N CYS A 74 -5.77 0.79 -10.22
CA CYS A 74 -6.38 2.00 -10.73
C CYS A 74 -5.92 2.25 -12.18
N THR A 75 -6.84 2.68 -13.04
CA THR A 75 -6.51 3.20 -14.38
C THR A 75 -7.24 4.51 -14.67
N TYR A 76 -6.84 5.23 -15.71
CA TYR A 76 -7.36 6.55 -16.03
C TYR A 76 -7.80 6.69 -17.49
N PHE A 77 -9.06 7.09 -17.69
CA PHE A 77 -9.65 7.36 -19.00
C PHE A 77 -9.50 8.85 -19.36
N ALA A 78 -8.39 9.18 -20.03
CA ALA A 78 -8.00 10.57 -20.33
C ALA A 78 -9.05 11.39 -21.09
N ASN A 79 -9.78 10.78 -22.03
CA ASN A 79 -10.77 11.49 -22.85
C ASN A 79 -11.95 12.04 -22.02
N VAL A 80 -12.39 11.29 -21.00
CA VAL A 80 -13.50 11.70 -20.11
C VAL A 80 -13.02 12.22 -18.76
N LYS A 81 -11.69 12.20 -18.53
CA LYS A 81 -11.04 12.59 -17.29
C LYS A 81 -11.62 11.86 -16.07
N ARG A 82 -11.64 10.54 -16.14
CA ARG A 82 -12.16 9.68 -15.07
C ARG A 82 -11.23 8.53 -14.74
N PRO A 83 -10.91 8.32 -13.45
CA PRO A 83 -10.24 7.09 -13.03
C PRO A 83 -11.24 5.93 -12.91
N PHE A 84 -10.72 4.72 -12.71
CA PHE A 84 -11.48 3.49 -12.55
C PHE A 84 -10.76 2.56 -11.57
N ILE A 85 -11.51 1.97 -10.64
CA ILE A 85 -10.99 0.96 -9.71
C ILE A 85 -11.40 -0.43 -10.18
N PHE A 86 -10.42 -1.31 -10.30
CA PHE A 86 -10.57 -2.75 -10.43
C PHE A 86 -10.05 -3.41 -9.15
N MET A 87 -10.83 -4.31 -8.55
CA MET A 87 -10.36 -5.15 -7.45
C MET A 87 -11.16 -6.45 -7.35
N ASN A 88 -10.74 -7.37 -6.48
CA ASN A 88 -11.37 -8.68 -6.29
C ASN A 88 -11.85 -8.90 -4.85
N GLY A 89 -12.88 -8.15 -4.46
CA GLY A 89 -13.46 -8.19 -3.12
C GLY A 89 -14.06 -9.56 -2.75
N VAL A 90 -13.73 -10.04 -1.55
CA VAL A 90 -14.21 -11.31 -0.97
C VAL A 90 -14.72 -11.16 0.48
N GLY A 91 -14.83 -9.93 0.99
CA GLY A 91 -15.36 -9.60 2.31
C GLY A 91 -14.33 -9.64 3.44
N GLY A 92 -13.03 -9.57 3.11
CA GLY A 92 -11.94 -9.52 4.09
C GLY A 92 -11.42 -8.09 4.33
N HIS A 93 -10.58 -7.91 5.35
CA HIS A 93 -9.94 -6.60 5.61
C HIS A 93 -9.01 -6.14 4.47
N GLU A 94 -8.34 -7.07 3.79
CA GLU A 94 -7.48 -6.74 2.63
C GLU A 94 -8.23 -6.01 1.51
N ASP A 95 -9.53 -6.27 1.38
CA ASP A 95 -10.36 -5.61 0.38
C ASP A 95 -10.56 -4.13 0.75
N VAL A 96 -10.66 -3.81 2.05
CA VAL A 96 -10.72 -2.42 2.53
C VAL A 96 -9.39 -1.71 2.26
N GLN A 97 -8.25 -2.35 2.56
CA GLN A 97 -6.94 -1.75 2.26
C GLN A 97 -6.73 -1.53 0.77
N THR A 98 -7.10 -2.51 -0.06
CA THR A 98 -7.07 -2.36 -1.53
C THR A 98 -7.94 -1.19 -1.97
N MET A 99 -9.17 -1.07 -1.46
CA MET A 99 -10.06 0.04 -1.81
C MET A 99 -9.45 1.41 -1.44
N LEU A 100 -8.86 1.55 -0.24
CA LEU A 100 -8.21 2.79 0.19
C LEU A 100 -6.99 3.12 -0.67
N HIS A 101 -6.17 2.10 -0.99
CA HIS A 101 -5.00 2.21 -1.85
C HIS A 101 -5.38 2.72 -3.25
N GLU A 102 -6.29 2.01 -3.93
CA GLU A 102 -6.71 2.36 -5.29
C GLU A 102 -7.45 3.71 -5.34
N ALA A 103 -8.21 4.05 -4.29
CA ALA A 103 -8.84 5.36 -4.19
C ALA A 103 -7.80 6.49 -4.12
N GLY A 104 -6.67 6.31 -3.44
CA GLY A 104 -5.58 7.29 -3.43
C GLY A 104 -5.02 7.55 -4.83
N HIS A 105 -4.83 6.51 -5.65
CA HIS A 105 -4.47 6.69 -7.07
C HIS A 105 -5.57 7.42 -7.86
N CYS A 106 -6.84 7.11 -7.62
CA CYS A 106 -7.97 7.77 -8.27
C CYS A 106 -8.04 9.26 -7.90
N PHE A 107 -7.83 9.60 -6.64
CA PHE A 107 -7.79 10.98 -6.17
C PHE A 107 -6.63 11.75 -6.79
N HIS A 108 -5.48 11.10 -6.97
CA HIS A 108 -4.36 11.67 -7.72
C HIS A 108 -4.77 12.02 -9.15
N ALA A 109 -5.42 11.08 -9.85
CA ALA A 109 -5.91 11.30 -11.20
C ALA A 109 -6.97 12.41 -11.28
N PHE A 110 -7.87 12.52 -10.31
CA PHE A 110 -8.84 13.62 -10.26
C PHE A 110 -8.17 14.98 -10.06
N GLU A 111 -7.24 15.09 -9.12
CA GLU A 111 -6.53 16.34 -8.85
C GLU A 111 -5.68 16.77 -10.05
N SER A 112 -4.91 15.86 -10.65
CA SER A 112 -4.03 16.15 -11.79
C SER A 112 -4.80 16.34 -13.11
N SER A 113 -6.03 15.82 -13.25
CA SER A 113 -6.85 15.99 -14.46
C SER A 113 -7.21 17.44 -14.79
N LYS A 114 -7.03 18.35 -13.83
CA LYS A 114 -7.24 19.80 -13.97
C LYS A 114 -6.13 20.46 -14.79
N LEU A 115 -4.98 19.79 -14.95
CA LEU A 115 -3.87 20.27 -15.74
C LEU A 115 -4.23 20.32 -17.25
N PRO A 116 -3.70 21.30 -17.99
CA PRO A 116 -4.10 21.54 -19.38
C PRO A 116 -3.55 20.52 -20.38
N TYR A 117 -2.42 19.86 -20.08
CA TYR A 117 -1.75 18.95 -21.02
C TYR A 117 -1.76 17.52 -20.50
N TYR A 118 -1.96 16.56 -21.40
CA TYR A 118 -2.02 15.13 -21.07
C TYR A 118 -0.75 14.63 -20.36
N GLN A 119 0.43 15.04 -20.83
CA GLN A 119 1.72 14.67 -20.26
C GLN A 119 1.91 15.15 -18.82
N GLN A 120 1.17 16.18 -18.40
CA GLN A 120 1.21 16.68 -17.03
C GLN A 120 0.35 15.83 -16.08
N GLY A 121 -0.55 15.00 -16.60
CA GLY A 121 -1.28 14.02 -15.80
C GLY A 121 -0.47 12.75 -15.53
N GLU A 122 0.62 12.52 -16.27
CA GLU A 122 1.52 11.39 -16.05
C GLU A 122 2.46 11.70 -14.89
N VAL A 123 2.38 10.89 -13.84
CA VAL A 123 3.17 11.03 -12.61
C VAL A 123 4.20 9.92 -12.56
N THR A 124 5.35 10.18 -11.95
CA THR A 124 6.34 9.13 -11.74
C THR A 124 5.79 8.11 -10.73
N MET A 125 6.14 6.84 -10.92
CA MET A 125 5.51 5.73 -10.18
C MET A 125 5.71 5.85 -8.67
N GLU A 126 6.85 6.41 -8.24
CA GLU A 126 7.22 6.66 -6.84
C GLU A 126 6.18 7.54 -6.15
N PHE A 127 5.81 8.66 -6.77
CA PHE A 127 4.81 9.55 -6.16
C PHE A 127 3.38 9.06 -6.39
N ALA A 128 3.14 8.25 -7.42
CA ALA A 128 1.87 7.57 -7.59
C ALA A 128 1.58 6.65 -6.39
N GLU A 129 2.58 5.91 -5.91
CA GLU A 129 2.48 5.07 -4.71
C GLU A 129 2.41 5.87 -3.40
N VAL A 130 3.05 7.05 -3.31
CA VAL A 130 2.81 7.96 -2.17
C VAL A 130 1.33 8.32 -2.09
N ALA A 131 0.68 8.54 -3.24
CA ALA A 131 -0.73 8.89 -3.29
C ALA A 131 -1.63 7.79 -2.70
N SER A 132 -1.40 6.53 -3.05
CA SER A 132 -2.17 5.38 -2.58
C SER A 132 -1.88 5.05 -1.12
N MET A 133 -0.61 4.86 -0.75
CA MET A 133 -0.22 4.46 0.61
C MET A 133 -0.52 5.52 1.65
N ALA A 134 -0.39 6.81 1.32
CA ALA A 134 -0.78 7.86 2.26
C ALA A 134 -2.28 7.85 2.52
N MET A 135 -3.11 7.51 1.53
CA MET A 135 -4.56 7.42 1.71
C MET A 135 -4.95 6.28 2.68
N GLU A 136 -4.27 5.14 2.63
CA GLU A 136 -4.45 4.05 3.59
C GLU A 136 -4.27 4.53 5.05
N LEU A 137 -3.23 5.34 5.29
CA LEU A 137 -2.93 5.89 6.62
C LEU A 137 -3.81 7.08 7.01
N LEU A 138 -4.12 7.99 6.07
CA LEU A 138 -4.95 9.16 6.30
C LEU A 138 -6.41 8.79 6.59
N ALA A 139 -6.90 7.69 6.02
CA ALA A 139 -8.24 7.16 6.27
C ALA A 139 -8.34 6.35 7.57
N ALA A 140 -7.21 5.91 8.14
CA ALA A 140 -7.17 5.01 9.30
C ALA A 140 -7.98 5.49 10.53
N PRO A 141 -8.02 6.79 10.89
CA PRO A 141 -8.82 7.28 12.02
C PRO A 141 -10.34 7.08 11.85
N TYR A 142 -10.82 6.95 10.61
CA TYR A 142 -12.25 6.91 10.28
C TYR A 142 -12.76 5.49 10.04
N LEU A 143 -11.95 4.48 10.33
CA LEU A 143 -12.29 3.06 10.18
C LEU A 143 -13.38 2.59 11.16
N THR A 144 -13.68 3.36 12.21
CA THR A 144 -14.65 3.00 13.25
C THR A 144 -16.09 3.34 12.87
N ASN A 145 -17.05 2.54 13.34
CA ASN A 145 -18.48 2.67 13.02
C ASN A 145 -19.10 4.02 13.42
N ASP A 146 -18.58 4.68 14.45
CA ASP A 146 -19.01 6.02 14.89
C ASP A 146 -18.59 7.13 13.91
N ASN A 147 -17.55 6.89 13.11
CA ASN A 147 -17.17 7.70 11.95
C ASN A 147 -17.78 7.17 10.63
N GLY A 148 -18.75 6.26 10.72
CA GLY A 148 -19.35 5.61 9.55
C GLY A 148 -18.39 4.67 8.80
N GLY A 149 -17.36 4.15 9.48
CA GLY A 149 -16.43 3.15 8.97
C GLY A 149 -16.93 1.71 9.09
N PHE A 150 -16.02 0.74 9.03
CA PHE A 150 -16.33 -0.69 8.93
C PHE A 150 -16.35 -1.44 10.28
N TYR A 151 -15.71 -0.89 11.31
CA TYR A 151 -15.25 -1.67 12.44
C TYR A 151 -15.73 -1.12 13.78
N SER A 152 -15.87 -2.00 14.78
CA SER A 152 -15.85 -1.55 16.17
C SER A 152 -14.45 -0.98 16.53
N HIS A 153 -14.35 -0.22 17.63
CA HIS A 153 -13.07 0.32 18.10
C HIS A 153 -11.96 -0.75 18.22
N PRO A 154 -12.19 -1.92 18.87
CA PRO A 154 -11.15 -2.97 18.95
C PRO A 154 -10.78 -3.59 17.60
N GLU A 155 -11.75 -3.74 16.70
CA GLU A 155 -11.50 -4.27 15.36
C GLU A 155 -10.71 -3.28 14.49
N ALA A 156 -11.01 -1.98 14.60
CA ALA A 156 -10.26 -0.92 13.94
C ALA A 156 -8.82 -0.84 14.47
N ALA A 157 -8.65 -0.96 15.79
CA ALA A 157 -7.32 -0.98 16.41
C ALA A 157 -6.49 -2.15 15.89
N ARG A 158 -7.08 -3.36 15.85
CA ARG A 158 -6.46 -4.55 15.26
C ARG A 158 -6.12 -4.36 13.78
N ALA A 159 -7.05 -3.85 12.97
CA ALA A 159 -6.82 -3.59 11.55
C ALA A 159 -5.65 -2.63 11.31
N ARG A 160 -5.58 -1.55 12.09
CA ARG A 160 -4.50 -0.57 12.04
C ARG A 160 -3.17 -1.16 12.48
N ALA A 161 -3.15 -1.93 13.57
CA ALA A 161 -1.93 -2.58 14.05
C ALA A 161 -1.39 -3.60 13.05
N ASP A 162 -2.27 -4.41 12.46
CA ASP A 162 -1.90 -5.36 11.41
C ASP A 162 -1.32 -4.63 10.19
N HIS A 163 -1.94 -3.51 9.76
CA HIS A 163 -1.44 -2.72 8.64
C HIS A 163 -0.06 -2.11 8.91
N LEU A 164 0.12 -1.48 10.07
CA LEU A 164 1.39 -0.87 10.49
C LEU A 164 2.52 -1.90 10.61
N THR A 165 2.22 -3.08 11.17
CA THR A 165 3.17 -4.20 11.23
C THR A 165 3.60 -4.65 9.84
N LYS A 166 2.67 -4.69 8.88
CA LYS A 166 2.98 -5.02 7.48
C LYS A 166 3.90 -3.98 6.83
N LEU A 167 3.77 -2.69 7.14
CA LEU A 167 4.68 -1.66 6.59
C LEU A 167 6.13 -1.95 6.99
N VAL A 168 6.38 -2.26 8.27
CA VAL A 168 7.73 -2.57 8.76
C VAL A 168 8.30 -3.82 8.07
N ARG A 169 7.50 -4.89 7.99
CA ARG A 169 7.91 -6.13 7.30
C ARG A 169 8.11 -5.94 5.80
N PHE A 170 7.33 -5.04 5.20
CA PHE A 170 7.41 -4.74 3.78
C PHE A 170 8.78 -4.17 3.41
N TRP A 171 9.36 -3.24 4.18
CA TRP A 171 10.71 -2.74 3.87
C TRP A 171 11.77 -3.85 3.87
N CYS A 172 11.65 -4.84 4.75
CA CYS A 172 12.53 -6.01 4.76
C CYS A 172 12.35 -6.86 3.50
N TYR A 173 11.11 -7.20 3.13
CA TYR A 173 10.83 -7.99 1.92
C TYR A 173 11.19 -7.22 0.63
N MET A 174 10.94 -5.91 0.59
CA MET A 174 11.34 -5.04 -0.51
C MET A 174 12.85 -5.10 -0.73
N SER A 175 13.63 -5.08 0.36
CA SER A 175 15.10 -5.20 0.29
C SER A 175 15.56 -6.55 -0.30
N VAL A 176 14.80 -7.63 -0.11
CA VAL A 176 15.04 -8.93 -0.77
C VAL A 176 14.81 -8.81 -2.28
N VAL A 177 13.65 -8.28 -2.68
CA VAL A 177 13.24 -8.17 -4.09
C VAL A 177 14.17 -7.25 -4.86
N ASP A 178 14.45 -6.06 -4.34
CA ASP A 178 15.29 -5.07 -5.00
C ASP A 178 16.75 -5.54 -5.07
N GLY A 179 17.29 -6.07 -3.96
CA GLY A 179 18.63 -6.64 -3.91
C GLY A 179 18.82 -7.80 -4.90
N PHE A 180 17.77 -8.62 -5.10
CA PHE A 180 17.77 -9.71 -6.07
C PHE A 180 17.82 -9.17 -7.50
N GLN A 181 16.99 -8.19 -7.84
CA GLN A 181 17.00 -7.57 -9.18
C GLN A 181 18.34 -6.90 -9.47
N HIS A 182 18.89 -6.14 -8.52
CA HIS A 182 20.23 -5.57 -8.66
C HIS A 182 21.27 -6.64 -8.96
N TRP A 183 21.25 -7.77 -8.25
CA TRP A 183 22.16 -8.89 -8.53
C TRP A 183 21.96 -9.46 -9.93
N VAL A 184 20.71 -9.77 -10.32
CA VAL A 184 20.38 -10.32 -11.65
C VAL A 184 20.94 -9.44 -12.77
N TYR A 185 20.68 -8.14 -12.72
CA TYR A 185 21.07 -7.21 -13.78
C TYR A 185 22.56 -6.80 -13.74
N THR A 186 23.26 -7.04 -12.64
CA THR A 186 24.71 -6.82 -12.54
C THR A 186 25.54 -8.10 -12.74
N HIS A 187 24.91 -9.28 -12.71
CA HIS A 187 25.54 -10.60 -12.84
C HIS A 187 24.82 -11.46 -13.90
N ILE A 188 24.54 -10.89 -15.06
CA ILE A 188 23.69 -11.49 -16.11
C ILE A 188 24.14 -12.91 -16.51
N GLU A 189 25.46 -13.19 -16.55
CA GLU A 189 25.95 -14.54 -16.88
C GLU A 189 25.62 -15.58 -15.81
N ASP A 190 25.67 -15.20 -14.54
CA ASP A 190 25.25 -16.07 -13.44
C ASP A 190 23.73 -16.22 -13.39
N ALA A 191 22.99 -15.14 -13.65
CA ALA A 191 21.53 -15.13 -13.63
C ALA A 191 20.88 -15.99 -14.73
N LYS A 192 21.65 -16.48 -15.72
CA LYS A 192 21.18 -17.49 -16.69
C LYS A 192 20.98 -18.87 -16.06
N ASP A 193 21.59 -19.14 -14.90
CA ASP A 193 21.41 -20.37 -14.14
C ASP A 193 20.38 -20.14 -13.03
N ALA A 194 19.20 -20.75 -13.19
CA ALA A 194 18.11 -20.63 -12.23
C ALA A 194 18.53 -21.05 -10.80
N ASN A 195 19.43 -22.03 -10.64
CA ASN A 195 19.89 -22.44 -9.31
C ASN A 195 20.70 -21.33 -8.62
N LYS A 196 21.41 -20.50 -9.38
CA LYS A 196 22.14 -19.35 -8.84
C LYS A 196 21.18 -18.22 -8.45
N CYS A 197 20.10 -18.03 -9.21
CA CYS A 197 19.01 -17.13 -8.82
C CYS A 197 18.38 -17.58 -7.50
N ASP A 198 18.02 -18.85 -7.39
CA ASP A 198 17.41 -19.42 -6.17
C ASP A 198 18.36 -19.31 -4.96
N ALA A 199 19.65 -19.57 -5.16
CA ALA A 199 20.67 -19.40 -4.12
C ALA A 199 20.81 -17.94 -3.69
N LYS A 200 20.79 -16.99 -4.65
CA LYS A 200 20.88 -15.57 -4.32
C LYS A 200 19.64 -15.07 -3.59
N TRP A 201 18.46 -15.49 -4.03
CA TRP A 201 17.22 -15.17 -3.35
C TRP A 201 17.23 -15.68 -1.90
N THR A 202 17.66 -16.93 -1.70
CA THR A 202 17.79 -17.53 -0.36
C THR A 202 18.76 -16.74 0.53
N GLU A 203 19.92 -16.33 0.00
CA GLU A 203 20.90 -15.49 0.73
C GLU A 203 20.27 -14.18 1.20
N LEU A 204 19.54 -13.49 0.30
CA LEU A 204 18.88 -12.23 0.60
C LEU A 204 17.73 -12.41 1.60
N TRP A 205 16.96 -13.48 1.47
CA TRP A 205 15.91 -13.82 2.42
C TRP A 205 16.48 -14.03 3.82
N GLN A 206 17.54 -14.82 3.97
CA GLN A 206 18.19 -15.04 5.27
C GLN A 206 18.73 -13.75 5.91
N ARG A 207 19.09 -12.75 5.09
CA ARG A 207 19.56 -11.46 5.58
C ARG A 207 18.43 -10.58 6.11
N PHE A 208 17.32 -10.48 5.39
CA PHE A 208 16.27 -9.50 5.67
C PHE A 208 15.00 -10.09 6.31
N MET A 209 14.77 -11.39 6.12
CA MET A 209 13.60 -12.15 6.61
C MET A 209 14.05 -13.39 7.41
N PRO A 210 14.85 -13.26 8.48
CA PRO A 210 15.48 -14.41 9.17
C PRO A 210 14.55 -15.17 10.12
N VAL A 211 13.27 -14.79 10.22
CA VAL A 211 12.39 -15.23 11.32
C VAL A 211 11.69 -16.55 11.02
N GLU A 212 11.32 -16.82 9.77
CA GLU A 212 10.65 -18.08 9.42
C GLU A 212 11.65 -19.25 9.29
N ASP A 213 11.28 -20.40 9.86
CA ASP A 213 12.02 -21.65 9.71
C ASP A 213 11.57 -22.41 8.46
N TRP A 214 12.42 -22.34 7.43
CA TRP A 214 12.26 -23.04 6.17
C TRP A 214 12.88 -24.44 6.14
N THR A 215 13.29 -25.01 7.28
CA THR A 215 13.88 -26.36 7.33
C THR A 215 12.96 -27.38 6.66
N GLY A 216 13.46 -28.09 5.66
CA GLY A 216 12.73 -29.04 4.83
C GLY A 216 11.91 -28.44 3.68
N PHE A 217 12.02 -27.12 3.46
CA PHE A 217 11.37 -26.36 2.39
C PHE A 217 12.36 -25.39 1.71
N GLU A 218 13.63 -25.74 1.68
CA GLU A 218 14.70 -24.89 1.15
C GLU A 218 14.53 -24.62 -0.36
N ALA A 219 13.99 -25.59 -1.10
CA ALA A 219 13.71 -25.43 -2.53
C ALA A 219 12.53 -24.47 -2.80
N GLU A 220 11.49 -24.53 -1.97
CA GLU A 220 10.35 -23.62 -2.02
C GLU A 220 10.77 -22.20 -1.68
N LEU A 221 11.67 -22.02 -0.69
CA LEU A 221 12.26 -20.71 -0.40
C LEU A 221 13.08 -20.20 -1.59
N GLY A 222 13.95 -21.05 -2.17
CA GLY A 222 14.78 -20.68 -3.31
C GLY A 222 13.97 -20.20 -4.51
N SER A 223 12.85 -20.87 -4.81
CA SER A 223 11.96 -20.52 -5.93
C SER A 223 10.89 -19.46 -5.60
N TYR A 224 10.89 -18.90 -4.40
CA TYR A 224 9.81 -18.02 -3.91
C TYR A 224 9.66 -16.74 -4.74
N TRP A 225 10.76 -16.25 -5.33
CA TRP A 225 10.76 -15.06 -6.18
C TRP A 225 9.86 -15.17 -7.41
N HIS A 226 9.59 -16.40 -7.89
CA HIS A 226 8.67 -16.63 -9.03
C HIS A 226 7.25 -16.10 -8.80
N ARG A 227 6.82 -15.96 -7.54
CA ARG A 227 5.48 -15.46 -7.23
C ARG A 227 5.34 -13.94 -7.38
N GLN A 228 6.46 -13.22 -7.48
CA GLN A 228 6.48 -11.77 -7.51
C GLN A 228 6.41 -11.26 -8.94
N LEU A 229 5.18 -11.00 -9.41
CA LEU A 229 4.88 -10.53 -10.77
C LEU A 229 5.78 -9.38 -11.25
N HIS A 230 6.02 -8.40 -10.36
CA HIS A 230 6.82 -7.20 -10.68
C HIS A 230 8.25 -7.50 -11.13
N ILE A 231 8.87 -8.59 -10.68
CA ILE A 231 10.21 -8.98 -11.14
C ILE A 231 10.21 -9.27 -12.66
N PHE A 232 9.09 -9.78 -13.18
CA PHE A 232 8.95 -10.18 -14.57
C PHE A 232 8.34 -9.10 -15.45
N GLU A 233 7.35 -8.36 -14.94
CA GLU A 233 6.60 -7.40 -15.75
C GLU A 233 7.16 -5.97 -15.69
N ILE A 234 7.67 -5.54 -14.53
CA ILE A 234 8.08 -4.15 -14.31
C ILE A 234 9.35 -4.10 -13.42
N PRO A 235 10.53 -4.46 -13.98
CA PRO A 235 11.75 -4.54 -13.20
C PRO A 235 12.09 -3.23 -12.46
N PHE A 236 12.66 -3.36 -11.26
CA PHE A 236 13.01 -2.27 -10.34
C PHE A 236 11.85 -1.44 -9.79
N TYR A 237 10.60 -1.71 -10.15
CA TYR A 237 9.45 -0.99 -9.58
C TYR A 237 9.28 -1.22 -8.06
N TYR A 238 9.75 -2.35 -7.53
CA TYR A 238 9.49 -2.72 -6.14
C TYR A 238 10.17 -1.80 -5.12
N VAL A 239 11.30 -1.17 -5.47
CA VAL A 239 11.96 -0.18 -4.60
C VAL A 239 11.08 1.05 -4.41
N GLU A 240 10.30 1.41 -5.44
CA GLU A 240 9.45 2.60 -5.44
C GLU A 240 8.37 2.53 -4.36
N TYR A 241 7.82 1.34 -4.11
CA TYR A 241 6.92 1.10 -2.97
C TYR A 241 7.61 1.42 -1.63
N GLY A 242 8.88 1.04 -1.46
CA GLY A 242 9.64 1.31 -0.24
C GLY A 242 9.88 2.81 -0.03
N LEU A 243 10.21 3.52 -1.12
CA LEU A 243 10.39 4.98 -1.11
C LEU A 243 9.06 5.70 -0.83
N ALA A 244 7.99 5.23 -1.46
CA ALA A 244 6.65 5.77 -1.32
C ALA A 244 6.11 5.61 0.10
N GLN A 245 6.33 4.44 0.71
CA GLN A 245 5.89 4.16 2.07
C GLN A 245 6.57 5.09 3.09
N LEU A 246 7.85 5.43 2.89
CA LEU A 246 8.52 6.45 3.71
C LEU A 246 7.92 7.84 3.53
N GLY A 247 7.50 8.21 2.31
CA GLY A 247 6.74 9.44 2.07
C GLY A 247 5.37 9.43 2.76
N ALA A 248 4.64 8.33 2.64
CA ALA A 248 3.32 8.15 3.23
C ALA A 248 3.35 8.24 4.77
N VAL A 249 4.32 7.60 5.43
CA VAL A 249 4.49 7.68 6.89
C VAL A 249 4.82 9.10 7.35
N GLN A 250 5.59 9.87 6.59
CA GLN A 250 5.84 11.28 6.89
C GLN A 250 4.57 12.15 6.78
N ILE A 251 3.73 11.91 5.76
CA ILE A 251 2.43 12.59 5.60
C ILE A 251 1.50 12.22 6.76
N TRP A 252 1.45 10.94 7.13
CA TRP A 252 0.68 10.46 8.27
C TRP A 252 1.16 11.07 9.60
N ARG A 253 2.47 11.14 9.84
CA ARG A 253 3.05 11.84 11.01
C ARG A 253 2.52 13.26 11.14
N ASN A 254 2.45 14.00 10.02
CA ASN A 254 1.92 15.36 10.03
C ASN A 254 0.41 15.37 10.35
N SER A 255 -0.33 14.37 9.88
CA SER A 255 -1.78 14.25 10.10
C SER A 255 -2.14 14.01 11.58
N LEU A 256 -1.25 13.38 12.36
CA LEU A 256 -1.41 13.22 13.81
C LEU A 256 -1.39 14.56 14.57
N THR A 257 -0.79 15.61 14.00
CA THR A 257 -0.78 16.96 14.58
C THR A 257 -1.94 17.80 14.03
N ASP A 258 -2.11 17.81 12.71
CA ASP A 258 -3.18 18.54 12.02
C ASP A 258 -3.62 17.74 10.78
N GLN A 259 -4.68 16.94 10.96
CA GLN A 259 -5.24 16.08 9.93
C GLN A 259 -5.69 16.88 8.70
N ALA A 260 -6.39 18.00 8.90
CA ALA A 260 -6.92 18.80 7.80
C ALA A 260 -5.79 19.44 6.98
N GLN A 261 -4.75 19.97 7.64
CA GLN A 261 -3.61 20.55 6.95
C GLN A 261 -2.77 19.49 6.23
N ALA A 262 -2.59 18.30 6.80
CA ALA A 262 -1.89 17.19 6.15
C ALA A 262 -2.62 16.75 4.87
N VAL A 263 -3.94 16.54 4.93
CA VAL A 263 -4.75 16.18 3.76
C VAL A 263 -4.73 17.31 2.71
N ALA A 264 -4.78 18.58 3.12
CA ALA A 264 -4.67 19.70 2.20
C ALA A 264 -3.30 19.76 1.49
N SER A 265 -2.20 19.51 2.20
CA SER A 265 -0.85 19.42 1.61
C SER A 265 -0.73 18.24 0.65
N TYR A 266 -1.22 17.07 1.05
CA TYR A 266 -1.32 15.88 0.23
C TYR A 266 -2.04 16.17 -1.09
N ARG A 267 -3.26 16.72 -1.04
CA ARG A 267 -4.06 17.07 -2.23
C ARG A 267 -3.37 18.10 -3.12
N ARG A 268 -2.70 19.10 -2.55
CA ARG A 268 -1.91 20.07 -3.33
C ARG A 268 -0.79 19.37 -4.09
N ALA A 269 -0.10 18.42 -3.48
CA ALA A 269 0.96 17.67 -4.16
C ALA A 269 0.39 16.80 -5.29
N LEU A 270 -0.74 16.12 -5.07
CA LEU A 270 -1.44 15.38 -6.13
C LEU A 270 -1.81 16.26 -7.32
N ALA A 271 -2.27 17.49 -7.07
CA ALA A 271 -2.68 18.42 -8.11
C ALA A 271 -1.53 18.92 -9.00
N LEU A 272 -0.28 18.77 -8.56
CA LEU A 272 0.88 19.10 -9.39
C LEU A 272 1.08 18.10 -10.53
N GLY A 273 0.61 16.85 -10.39
CA GLY A 273 0.85 15.80 -11.38
C GLY A 273 2.32 15.72 -11.79
N GLY A 274 2.58 15.56 -13.09
CA GLY A 274 3.91 15.56 -13.69
C GLY A 274 4.53 16.94 -13.92
N THR A 275 4.05 18.01 -13.27
CA THR A 275 4.61 19.37 -13.43
C THR A 275 5.68 19.73 -12.43
N ALA A 276 5.94 18.88 -11.44
CA ALA A 276 6.92 19.08 -10.40
C ALA A 276 7.88 17.89 -10.33
N THR A 277 9.11 18.14 -9.88
CA THR A 277 10.09 17.09 -9.62
C THR A 277 9.70 16.29 -8.38
N LEU A 278 10.23 15.07 -8.26
CA LEU A 278 9.93 14.20 -7.12
C LEU A 278 10.22 14.86 -5.75
N PRO A 279 11.35 15.57 -5.54
CA PRO A 279 11.57 16.31 -4.29
C PRO A 279 10.54 17.43 -4.04
N GLU A 280 10.08 18.12 -5.08
CA GLU A 280 9.07 19.18 -4.96
C GLU A 280 7.69 18.60 -4.62
N LEU A 281 7.34 17.43 -5.18
CA LEU A 281 6.12 16.71 -4.84
C LEU A 281 6.10 16.30 -3.36
N PHE A 282 7.19 15.68 -2.88
CA PHE A 282 7.35 15.34 -1.45
C PHE A 282 7.25 16.58 -0.56
N ALA A 283 8.01 17.64 -0.88
CA ALA A 283 8.00 18.87 -0.11
C ALA A 283 6.61 19.51 -0.05
N THR A 284 5.86 19.50 -1.16
CA THR A 284 4.49 20.02 -1.24
C THR A 284 3.53 19.22 -0.35
N ALA A 285 3.73 17.90 -0.27
CA ALA A 285 2.97 17.02 0.62
C ALA A 285 3.36 17.17 2.10
N GLY A 286 4.39 17.96 2.43
CA GLY A 286 4.92 18.10 3.78
C GLY A 286 5.88 16.98 4.19
N ALA A 287 6.40 16.22 3.21
CA ALA A 287 7.40 15.18 3.40
C ALA A 287 8.77 15.62 2.84
N LYS A 288 9.83 14.93 3.23
CA LYS A 288 11.16 15.09 2.66
C LYS A 288 11.46 13.87 1.78
N PHE A 289 11.89 14.12 0.54
CA PHE A 289 12.43 13.09 -0.33
C PHE A 289 13.86 12.75 0.13
N ALA A 290 13.96 11.84 1.10
CA ALA A 290 15.23 11.36 1.60
C ALA A 290 15.09 9.96 2.20
N PHE A 291 16.14 9.16 2.01
CA PHE A 291 16.19 7.73 2.31
C PHE A 291 17.41 7.40 3.16
N ASP A 292 17.66 8.28 4.13
CA ASP A 292 18.72 8.10 5.10
C ASP A 292 18.22 7.33 6.32
N GLU A 293 19.17 6.77 7.07
CA GLU A 293 18.89 5.99 8.28
C GLU A 293 18.06 6.78 9.30
N ALA A 294 18.27 8.10 9.39
CA ALA A 294 17.55 8.95 10.33
C ALA A 294 16.04 9.01 10.01
N ILE A 295 15.67 9.22 8.75
CA ILE A 295 14.25 9.25 8.33
C ILE A 295 13.60 7.88 8.50
N LEU A 296 14.30 6.80 8.17
CA LEU A 296 13.77 5.45 8.38
C LEU A 296 13.55 5.17 9.87
N HIS A 297 14.50 5.57 10.73
CA HIS A 297 14.36 5.44 12.18
C HIS A 297 13.18 6.25 12.71
N GLU A 298 12.98 7.49 12.26
CA GLU A 298 11.81 8.30 12.64
C GLU A 298 10.49 7.65 12.21
N ALA A 299 10.44 7.09 10.99
CA ALA A 299 9.26 6.41 10.48
C ALA A 299 8.93 5.14 11.28
N VAL A 300 9.94 4.30 11.55
CA VAL A 300 9.77 3.07 12.33
C VAL A 300 9.39 3.38 13.78
N ALA A 301 10.05 4.35 14.41
CA ALA A 301 9.74 4.73 15.79
C ALA A 301 8.28 5.20 15.94
N LEU A 302 7.78 5.99 14.98
CA LEU A 302 6.37 6.39 14.97
C LEU A 302 5.42 5.20 14.83
N ILE A 303 5.76 4.25 13.97
CA ILE A 303 4.98 3.03 13.78
C ILE A 303 4.93 2.23 15.09
N GLU A 304 6.09 2.00 15.72
CA GLU A 304 6.20 1.24 16.97
C GLU A 304 5.43 1.92 18.13
N GLU A 305 5.58 3.24 18.31
CA GLU A 305 4.82 3.99 19.32
C GLU A 305 3.31 3.86 19.10
N THR A 306 2.86 3.95 17.85
CA THR A 306 1.43 3.79 17.52
C THR A 306 0.97 2.35 17.74
N LEU A 307 1.80 1.35 17.46
CA LEU A 307 1.48 -0.06 17.73
C LEU A 307 1.26 -0.29 19.22
N ASP A 308 2.17 0.22 20.07
CA ASP A 308 2.05 0.11 21.53
C ASP A 308 0.74 0.73 22.04
N ASP A 309 0.33 1.88 21.51
CA ASP A 309 -0.94 2.54 21.83
C ASP A 309 -2.15 1.70 21.39
N LEU A 310 -2.11 1.12 20.19
CA LEU A 310 -3.21 0.31 19.64
C LEU A 310 -3.37 -1.04 20.34
N GLU A 311 -2.27 -1.64 20.79
CA GLU A 311 -2.29 -2.91 21.54
C GLU A 311 -2.69 -2.73 23.00
N SER A 312 -2.54 -1.51 23.55
CA SER A 312 -2.92 -1.16 24.92
C SER A 312 -4.39 -0.73 25.06
N ALA A 313 -5.09 -0.46 23.95
CA ALA A 313 -6.48 0.03 23.90
C ALA A 313 -7.54 -1.08 23.91
#